data_AF-A0A7R9I9W8-F1
#
_entry.id   AF-A0A7R9I9W8-F1
#
_cell.length_a   1.000
_cell.length_b   1.000
_cell.length_c   1.000
_cell.angle_alpha   90.00
_cell.angle_beta   90.00
_cell.angle_gamma   90.00
#
_symmetry.space_group_name_H-M   'P 1'
#
loop_
_entity.id
_entity.type
_entity.pdbx_description
1 polymer ?
#
loop_
_entity_poly.entity_id
_entity_poly.type
_entity_poly.pdbx_seq_one_letter_code
_entity_poly.pdbx_strand_id
1 'polypeptide(L)'
;MDAVVDETLRKYPPAGSLTRFCTKAYQMPGTNVNIDKEIKVVIPVYAIHHDPKYYPDPEKFDPERFSAENIKSQPNCTYLPFGEGPRNCI
;
A
#
# COMPACT_ATOMS: atom_id res chain seq x y z
N MET A 1 -18.33 4.34 11.20
CA MET A 1 -17.15 4.60 12.07
C MET A 1 -15.90 4.00 11.44
N ASP A 2 -16.01 2.81 10.84
CA ASP A 2 -14.94 2.10 10.13
C ASP A 2 -14.16 2.97 9.14
N ALA A 3 -14.86 3.71 8.27
CA ALA A 3 -14.23 4.61 7.30
C ALA A 3 -13.31 5.69 7.93
N VAL A 4 -13.61 6.14 9.16
CA VAL A 4 -12.75 7.08 9.90
C VAL A 4 -11.48 6.38 10.39
N VAL A 5 -11.61 5.13 10.84
CA VAL A 5 -10.48 4.29 11.24
C VAL A 5 -9.59 4.00 10.03
N ASP A 6 -10.18 3.64 8.90
CA ASP A 6 -9.42 3.35 7.68
C ASP A 6 -8.68 4.57 7.14
N GLU A 7 -9.32 5.74 7.12
CA GLU A 7 -8.65 6.98 6.72
C GLU A 7 -7.54 7.38 7.70
N THR A 8 -7.71 7.08 9.00
CA THR A 8 -6.65 7.26 9.99
C THR A 8 -5.47 6.35 9.71
N LEU A 9 -5.71 5.07 9.41
CA LEU A 9 -4.68 4.10 9.09
C LEU A 9 -3.99 4.38 7.75
N ARG A 10 -4.70 4.96 6.77
CA ARG A 10 -4.10 5.44 5.52
C ARG A 10 -3.15 6.60 5.80
N LYS A 11 -3.61 7.62 6.53
CA LYS A 11 -2.80 8.84 6.76
C LYS A 11 -1.66 8.60 7.74
N TYR A 12 -1.86 7.70 8.70
CA TYR A 12 -0.90 7.40 9.76
C TYR A 12 -0.72 5.87 9.91
N PRO A 13 -0.12 5.20 8.91
CA PRO A 13 0.04 3.76 8.94
C PRO A 13 0.99 3.36 10.09
N PRO A 14 0.61 2.38 10.94
CA PRO A 14 1.48 1.89 12.00
C PRO A 14 2.84 1.38 11.48
N ALA A 15 2.85 0.80 10.29
CA ALA A 15 4.04 0.40 9.56
C ALA A 15 4.22 1.28 8.31
N GLY A 16 5.15 2.25 8.37
CA GLY A 16 5.44 3.14 7.25
C GLY A 16 6.11 2.48 6.04
N SER A 17 6.67 1.27 6.22
CA SER A 17 7.21 0.46 5.13
C SER A 17 7.07 -1.03 5.42
N LEU A 18 7.06 -1.84 4.36
CA LEU A 18 7.10 -3.30 4.43
C LEU A 18 8.33 -3.80 3.69
N THR A 19 8.82 -4.98 4.07
CA THR A 19 9.92 -5.63 3.36
C THR A 19 9.50 -6.98 2.78
N ARG A 20 10.05 -7.33 1.63
CA ARG A 20 9.93 -8.64 0.99
C ARG A 20 11.31 -9.10 0.55
N PHE A 21 11.53 -10.42 0.54
CA PHE A 21 12.73 -11.03 -0.03
C PHE A 21 12.36 -11.75 -1.33
N CYS A 22 13.14 -11.51 -2.38
CA CYS A 22 12.96 -12.17 -3.64
C CYS A 22 13.40 -13.64 -3.53
N THR A 23 12.48 -14.59 -3.63
CA THR A 23 12.80 -16.02 -3.45
C THR A 23 13.32 -16.69 -4.72
N LYS A 24 13.11 -16.06 -5.88
CA LYS A 24 13.55 -16.48 -7.21
C LYS A 24 13.79 -15.22 -8.05
N ALA A 25 14.78 -15.23 -8.94
CA ALA A 25 15.05 -14.08 -9.81
C ALA A 25 13.77 -13.65 -10.55
N TYR A 26 13.50 -12.34 -10.55
CA TYR A 26 12.24 -11.78 -11.02
C TYR A 26 12.46 -10.52 -11.85
N GLN A 27 12.01 -10.54 -13.11
CA GLN A 27 11.94 -9.37 -13.97
C GLN A 27 10.65 -8.62 -13.66
N MET A 28 10.77 -7.37 -13.19
CA MET A 28 9.61 -6.54 -12.88
C MET A 28 8.86 -6.17 -14.18
N PRO A 29 7.58 -6.53 -14.32
CA PRO A 29 6.80 -6.28 -15.53
C PRO A 29 6.79 -4.80 -15.92
N GLY A 30 6.90 -4.51 -17.22
CA GLY A 30 6.86 -3.15 -17.74
C GLY A 30 8.11 -2.30 -17.44
N THR A 31 9.17 -2.89 -16.90
CA THR A 31 10.45 -2.22 -16.62
C THR A 31 11.62 -3.11 -17.05
N ASN A 32 12.82 -2.54 -17.12
CA ASN A 32 14.08 -3.29 -17.29
C ASN A 32 14.73 -3.67 -15.95
N VAL A 33 13.98 -3.62 -14.84
CA VAL A 33 14.50 -3.89 -13.50
C VAL A 33 14.43 -5.39 -13.19
N ASN A 34 15.60 -6.01 -13.05
CA ASN A 34 15.76 -7.37 -12.55
C ASN A 34 16.04 -7.37 -11.05
N ILE A 35 15.32 -8.22 -10.32
CA ILE A 35 15.52 -8.44 -8.89
C ILE A 35 16.06 -9.85 -8.73
N ASP A 36 17.34 -9.95 -8.38
CA ASP A 36 17.98 -11.23 -8.11
C ASP A 36 17.41 -11.91 -6.87
N LYS A 37 17.62 -13.22 -6.78
CA LYS A 37 17.28 -14.00 -5.59
C LYS A 37 18.00 -13.41 -4.37
N GLU A 38 17.33 -13.47 -3.21
CA GLU A 38 17.80 -12.97 -1.91
C GLU A 38 17.93 -11.46 -1.78
N ILE A 39 17.59 -10.69 -2.82
CA ILE A 39 17.48 -9.23 -2.70
C ILE A 39 16.26 -8.85 -1.86
N LYS A 40 16.46 -7.93 -0.92
CA LYS A 40 15.40 -7.32 -0.11
C LYS A 40 14.79 -6.15 -0.88
N VAL A 41 13.47 -6.20 -1.06
CA VAL A 41 12.66 -5.11 -1.63
C VAL A 41 11.93 -4.41 -0.50
N VAL A 42 11.92 -3.07 -0.52
CA VAL A 42 11.18 -2.23 0.42
C VAL A 42 9.96 -1.66 -0.29
N ILE A 43 8.79 -1.83 0.32
CA ILE A 43 7.52 -1.25 -0.14
C ILE A 43 7.26 -0.02 0.73
N PRO A 44 7.31 1.20 0.17
CA PRO A 44 7.16 2.43 0.93
C PRO A 44 5.67 2.73 1.18
N VAL A 45 5.06 2.04 2.14
CA VAL A 45 3.62 2.14 2.46
C VAL A 45 3.18 3.59 2.68
N TYR A 46 3.93 4.35 3.50
CA TYR A 46 3.59 5.76 3.76
C TYR A 46 3.54 6.60 2.48
N ALA A 47 4.51 6.41 1.58
CA ALA A 47 4.57 7.15 0.32
C ALA A 47 3.41 6.75 -0.61
N ILE A 48 3.08 5.46 -0.69
CA ILE A 48 1.92 4.98 -1.48
C ILE A 48 0.62 5.57 -0.94
N HIS A 49 0.46 5.62 0.39
CA HIS A 49 -0.72 6.17 1.04
C HIS A 49 -0.87 7.69 0.87
N HIS A 50 0.21 8.39 0.53
CA HIS A 50 0.22 9.83 0.27
C HIS A 50 0.44 10.17 -1.21
N ASP A 51 0.40 9.18 -2.10
CA ASP A 51 0.56 9.42 -3.53
C ASP A 51 -0.74 10.01 -4.11
N PRO A 52 -0.73 11.24 -4.65
CA PRO A 52 -1.92 11.89 -5.20
C PRO A 52 -2.52 11.13 -6.40
N LYS A 53 -1.75 10.23 -7.03
CA LYS A 53 -2.26 9.33 -8.07
C LYS A 53 -3.35 8.39 -7.55
N TYR A 54 -3.24 7.96 -6.29
CA TYR A 54 -4.19 7.03 -5.67
C TYR A 54 -5.13 7.75 -4.69
N TYR A 55 -4.65 8.83 -4.06
CA TYR A 55 -5.41 9.59 -3.07
C TYR A 55 -5.36 11.09 -3.42
N PRO A 56 -6.29 11.60 -4.24
CA PRO A 56 -6.36 13.03 -4.59
C PRO A 56 -6.44 13.88 -3.33
N ASP A 57 -5.66 14.97 -3.23
CA ASP A 57 -5.48 15.74 -1.99
C ASP A 57 -5.09 14.85 -0.79
N PRO A 58 -3.95 14.14 -0.84
CA PRO A 58 -3.62 13.07 0.12
C PRO A 58 -3.47 13.58 1.55
N GLU A 59 -3.20 14.88 1.70
CA GLU A 59 -3.10 15.53 3.00
C GLU A 59 -4.44 15.80 3.68
N LYS A 60 -5.53 15.89 2.91
CA LYS A 60 -6.89 16.05 3.45
C LYS A 60 -7.33 14.73 4.10
N PHE A 61 -7.77 14.83 5.35
CA PHE A 61 -8.45 13.72 6.02
C PHE A 61 -9.88 13.62 5.46
N ASP A 62 -10.15 12.56 4.72
CA ASP A 62 -11.42 12.35 4.02
C ASP A 62 -11.92 10.90 4.17
N PRO A 63 -12.75 10.59 5.19
CA PRO A 63 -13.30 9.26 5.41
C PRO A 63 -14.12 8.72 4.22
N GLU A 64 -14.68 9.59 3.37
CA GLU A 64 -15.52 9.15 2.25
C GLU A 64 -14.72 8.35 1.21
N ARG A 65 -13.39 8.42 1.20
CA ARG A 65 -12.52 7.54 0.39
C ARG A 65 -12.77 6.05 0.69
N PHE A 66 -13.16 5.74 1.93
CA PHE A 66 -13.43 4.40 2.41
C PHE A 66 -14.93 4.09 2.48
N SER A 67 -15.75 4.82 1.72
CA SER A 67 -17.16 4.46 1.51
C SER A 67 -17.27 3.13 0.73
N ALA A 68 -18.41 2.45 0.88
CA ALA A 68 -18.66 1.17 0.22
C ALA A 68 -18.60 1.24 -1.32
N GLU A 69 -18.82 2.43 -1.89
CA GLU A 69 -18.71 2.67 -3.33
C GLU A 69 -17.26 2.95 -3.74
N ASN A 70 -16.55 3.79 -2.99
CA ASN A 70 -15.18 4.23 -3.34
C ASN A 70 -14.13 3.14 -3.11
N ILE A 71 -14.29 2.27 -2.09
CA ILE A 71 -13.37 1.15 -1.88
C ILE A 71 -13.29 0.23 -3.11
N LYS A 72 -14.39 0.08 -3.85
CA LYS A 72 -14.43 -0.81 -5.02
C LYS A 72 -13.59 -0.30 -6.19
N SER A 73 -13.34 1.01 -6.28
CA SER A 73 -12.53 1.62 -7.33
C SER A 73 -11.05 1.73 -6.93
N GLN A 74 -10.71 1.43 -5.68
CA GLN A 74 -9.34 1.49 -5.19
C GLN A 74 -8.46 0.41 -5.85
N PRO A 75 -7.34 0.78 -6.48
CA PRO A 75 -6.43 -0.21 -7.05
C PRO A 75 -5.81 -1.11 -5.97
N ASN A 76 -5.60 -2.37 -6.31
CA ASN A 76 -4.95 -3.33 -5.43
C ASN A 76 -3.60 -2.81 -4.91
N CYS A 77 -3.27 -3.17 -3.67
CA CYS A 77 -2.00 -2.80 -3.01
C CYS A 77 -1.74 -1.29 -2.86
N THR A 78 -2.78 -0.46 -2.87
CA THR A 78 -2.66 0.99 -2.58
C THR A 78 -3.09 1.36 -1.16
N TYR A 79 -3.86 0.51 -0.49
CA TYR A 79 -4.13 0.54 0.95
C TYR A 79 -3.52 -0.70 1.58
N LEU A 80 -2.57 -0.51 2.49
CA LEU A 80 -1.67 -1.55 3.01
C LEU A 80 -1.36 -1.38 4.52
N PRO A 81 -2.31 -0.92 5.36
CA PRO A 81 -2.01 -0.61 6.77
C PRO A 81 -1.58 -1.85 7.57
N PHE A 82 -2.01 -3.04 7.15
CA PHE A 82 -1.70 -4.33 7.76
C PHE A 82 -0.90 -5.26 6.84
N GLY A 83 -0.37 -4.72 5.74
CA GLY A 83 0.28 -5.47 4.68
C GLY A 83 -0.67 -6.36 3.87
N GLU A 84 -0.09 -7.11 2.94
CA GLU A 84 -0.80 -7.96 1.97
C GLU A 84 -0.10 -9.31 1.84
N GLY A 85 -0.89 -10.36 1.57
CA GLY A 85 -0.41 -11.73 1.35
C GLY A 85 -0.32 -12.57 2.65
N PRO A 86 0.34 -13.75 2.59
CA PRO A 86 0.29 -14.78 3.64
C PRO A 86 1.02 -14.42 4.95
N ARG A 87 1.60 -13.21 5.04
CA ARG A 87 2.27 -12.68 6.24
C ARG A 87 1.76 -11.27 6.57
N ASN A 88 0.48 -11.02 6.34
CA ASN A 88 -0.20 -9.84 6.86
C ASN A 88 -0.40 -9.95 8.38
N CYS A 89 -0.90 -8.88 8.99
CA CYS A 89 -1.20 -8.85 10.43
C CYS A 89 -2.24 -9.93 10.81
N ILE A 90 -2.11 -10.51 12.02
CA ILE A 90 -2.95 -11.59 12.58
C ILE A 90 -3.73 -11.05 13.76
#